data_AF-A0A940DPI4-F1
#
_entry.id   AF-A0A940DPI4-F1
#
_cell.length_a   1.000
_cell.length_b   1.000
_cell.length_c   1.000
_cell.angle_alpha   90.00
_cell.angle_beta   90.00
_cell.angle_gamma   90.00
#
_symmetry.space_group_name_H-M   'P 1'
#
loop_
_entity.id
_entity.type
_entity.pdbx_description
1 polymer ?
#
loop_
_entity_poly.entity_id
_entity_poly.type
_entity_poly.pdbx_seq_one_letter_code
_entity_poly.pdbx_strand_id
1 'polypeptide(L)'
;MTEGIQIVDGVQLFPDLEAVLVMDSSVDFRADYDFEPLVYGPYRVAPWGEDNLLPNHLLEKIGKNDIVSANLKFNRDVCFGLGPKLVRATDRDSRGNIREWATVEDGPEFEFFERNDIPLYVLQQLTDMIYFYNAFPEISFNRTKNQVETIKHREAVFSRWSIMNSRGQINFHYYCGDWDEATKKDIICTRVLDEYDTLTDLQKYAATKQRLIYPAYMPSPGRPYYSRPEWYSIFNSGWYDHSCMVPQLKKAILKNQLGVKYIIYISPKYFEDICKKEGIDMHDRKKVQDRIDKEKKAFSDFLSGERNANKTIMALKELMP
;
A
#
# COMPACT_ATOMS: atom_id res chain seq x y z
N MET A 1 5.55 5.84 -47.19
CA MET A 1 6.92 5.36 -46.93
C MET A 1 7.38 5.98 -45.63
N THR A 2 7.89 5.13 -44.74
CA THR A 2 8.55 5.43 -43.45
C THR A 2 7.73 6.16 -42.40
N GLU A 3 6.80 5.45 -41.76
CA GLU A 3 6.48 5.70 -40.35
C GLU A 3 7.50 4.92 -39.51
N GLY A 4 8.63 5.58 -39.27
CA GLY A 4 9.66 5.13 -38.35
C GLY A 4 9.23 5.42 -36.91
N ILE A 5 9.42 4.41 -36.07
CA ILE A 5 9.37 4.48 -34.61
C ILE A 5 10.17 5.72 -34.14
N GLN A 6 9.50 6.70 -33.54
CA GLN A 6 10.16 7.77 -32.78
C GLN A 6 10.08 7.42 -31.29
N ILE A 7 11.24 7.17 -30.69
CA ILE A 7 11.41 7.10 -29.24
C ILE A 7 11.73 8.51 -28.77
N VAL A 8 10.83 9.14 -28.02
CA VAL A 8 11.10 10.39 -27.29
C VAL A 8 10.53 10.22 -25.87
N ASP A 9 11.41 10.37 -24.88
CA ASP A 9 11.12 10.56 -23.46
C ASP A 9 10.17 9.55 -22.77
N GLY A 10 10.46 8.25 -22.86
CA GLY A 10 9.93 7.26 -21.91
C GLY A 10 8.45 6.92 -22.01
N VAL A 11 7.74 7.38 -23.04
CA VAL A 11 6.32 7.05 -23.27
C VAL A 11 6.20 5.92 -24.30
N GLN A 12 5.64 4.78 -23.89
CA GLN A 12 5.17 3.75 -24.82
C GLN A 12 3.74 4.08 -25.28
N LEU A 13 3.59 4.48 -26.54
CA LEU A 13 2.31 4.70 -27.20
C LEU A 13 1.78 3.37 -27.76
N PHE A 14 0.64 2.91 -27.25
CA PHE A 14 -0.20 1.92 -27.92
C PHE A 14 -1.22 2.69 -28.78
N PRO A 15 -1.24 2.53 -30.12
CA PRO A 15 -1.99 3.43 -31.02
C PRO A 15 -3.51 3.48 -30.83
N ASP A 16 -4.11 2.55 -30.08
CA ASP A 16 -5.58 2.44 -29.93
C ASP A 16 -6.09 2.71 -28.50
N LEU A 17 -5.24 3.18 -27.58
CA LEU A 17 -5.65 3.60 -26.24
C LEU A 17 -5.17 5.03 -25.99
N GLU A 18 -6.10 5.99 -26.06
CA GLU A 18 -5.94 7.33 -25.48
C GLU A 18 -5.85 7.22 -23.94
N ALA A 19 -4.73 6.73 -23.43
CA ALA A 19 -4.42 6.73 -22.02
C ALA A 19 -2.96 7.12 -21.83
N VAL A 20 -2.73 8.42 -21.64
CA VAL A 20 -1.46 8.91 -21.10
C VAL A 20 -1.49 8.60 -19.60
N LEU A 21 -0.75 7.57 -19.19
CA LEU A 21 -0.60 7.20 -17.78
C LEU A 21 0.73 7.78 -17.28
N VAL A 22 0.64 8.85 -16.50
CA VAL A 22 1.79 9.45 -15.82
C VAL A 22 2.19 8.53 -14.66
N MET A 23 3.42 8.01 -14.71
CA MET A 23 3.99 7.14 -13.68
C MET A 23 5.01 7.95 -12.89
N ASP A 24 4.63 8.43 -11.70
CA ASP A 24 5.60 9.03 -10.79
C ASP A 24 5.26 8.78 -9.32
N SER A 25 5.25 7.51 -8.90
CA SER A 25 5.18 7.19 -7.47
C SER A 25 6.48 7.52 -6.70
N SER A 26 7.53 7.99 -7.40
CA SER A 26 8.87 8.22 -6.85
C SER A 26 9.05 9.59 -6.19
N VAL A 27 8.21 10.58 -6.54
CA VAL A 27 8.34 11.97 -6.06
C VAL A 27 8.30 12.04 -4.53
N ASP A 28 7.35 11.33 -3.91
CA ASP A 28 7.12 11.36 -2.46
C ASP A 28 8.31 10.89 -1.61
N PHE A 29 9.36 10.32 -2.22
CA PHE A 29 10.49 9.68 -1.51
C PHE A 29 11.82 10.44 -1.63
N ARG A 30 11.79 11.68 -2.14
CA ARG A 30 12.97 12.54 -2.33
C ARG A 30 13.14 13.47 -1.12
N ALA A 31 14.10 13.11 -0.26
CA ALA A 31 14.70 13.89 0.83
C ALA A 31 13.97 13.95 2.20
N ASP A 32 14.63 13.39 3.23
CA ASP A 32 14.29 13.55 4.66
C ASP A 32 15.36 14.35 5.43
N TYR A 33 16.38 14.88 4.74
CA TYR A 33 17.57 15.47 5.36
C TYR A 33 17.75 16.97 5.10
N ASP A 34 17.04 17.51 4.11
CA ASP A 34 17.05 18.94 3.78
C ASP A 34 15.59 19.40 3.64
N PHE A 35 15.09 20.07 4.67
CA PHE A 35 13.71 20.52 4.75
C PHE A 35 13.60 21.78 5.61
N GLU A 36 12.55 22.56 5.36
CA GLU A 36 12.18 23.67 6.22
C GLU A 36 11.27 23.16 7.36
N PRO A 37 11.58 23.46 8.64
CA PRO A 37 10.73 23.07 9.76
C PRO A 37 9.33 23.66 9.67
N LEU A 38 8.31 22.86 9.94
CA LEU A 38 6.95 23.37 10.11
C LEU A 38 6.84 24.08 11.46
N VAL A 39 6.23 25.27 11.46
CA VAL A 39 6.14 26.12 12.65
C VAL A 39 4.70 26.29 13.09
N TYR A 40 4.39 25.78 14.28
CA TYR A 40 3.07 25.92 14.91
C TYR A 40 3.22 26.66 16.25
N GLY A 41 3.24 28.00 16.19
CA GLY A 41 3.54 28.84 17.34
C GLY A 41 4.97 28.57 17.85
N PRO A 42 5.17 28.07 19.09
CA PRO A 42 6.50 27.74 19.61
C PRO A 42 7.03 26.38 19.14
N TYR A 43 6.20 25.56 18.47
CA TYR A 43 6.59 24.21 18.06
C TYR A 43 7.27 24.25 16.70
N ARG A 44 8.47 23.66 16.63
CA ARG A 44 9.21 23.45 15.38
C ARG A 44 9.25 21.96 15.09
N VAL A 45 8.55 21.55 14.04
CA VAL A 45 8.28 20.16 13.70
C VAL A 45 9.13 19.76 12.50
N ALA A 46 9.74 18.57 12.57
CA ALA A 46 10.36 17.94 11.40
C ALA A 46 9.24 17.36 10.51
N PRO A 47 9.12 17.81 9.25
CA PRO A 47 8.17 17.24 8.32
C PRO A 47 8.54 15.78 8.00
N TRP A 48 7.52 14.94 7.83
CA TRP A 48 7.73 13.57 7.36
C TRP A 48 7.45 13.48 5.85
N GLY A 49 8.51 13.49 5.06
CA GLY A 49 8.46 13.68 3.60
C GLY A 49 8.37 15.14 3.20
N GLU A 50 8.27 15.40 1.90
CA GLU A 50 8.32 16.75 1.32
C GLU A 50 7.17 17.66 1.79
N ASP A 51 5.97 17.11 1.87
CA ASP A 51 4.74 17.81 2.26
C ASP A 51 4.26 17.47 3.67
N ASN A 52 5.09 16.78 4.47
CA ASN A 52 4.75 16.27 5.79
C ASN A 52 3.66 15.18 5.83
N LEU A 53 3.18 14.67 4.70
CA LEU A 53 2.09 13.70 4.62
C LEU A 53 2.52 12.34 4.07
N LEU A 54 3.82 12.04 4.06
CA LEU A 54 4.34 10.77 3.53
C LEU A 54 3.65 9.51 4.12
N PRO A 55 3.42 9.40 5.45
CA PRO A 55 2.67 8.26 5.99
C PRO A 55 1.25 8.11 5.40
N ASN A 56 0.56 9.22 5.17
CA ASN A 56 -0.78 9.24 4.58
C ASN A 56 -0.75 8.77 3.12
N HIS A 57 0.21 9.27 2.34
CA HIS A 57 0.40 8.90 0.93
C HIS A 57 0.72 7.40 0.81
N LEU A 58 1.55 6.90 1.72
CA LEU A 58 1.88 5.48 1.81
C LEU A 58 0.68 4.61 2.08
N LEU A 59 -0.18 4.98 3.04
CA LEU A 59 -1.40 4.22 3.32
C LEU A 59 -2.33 4.17 2.11
N GLU A 60 -2.48 5.27 1.38
CA GLU A 60 -3.27 5.29 0.15
C GLU A 60 -2.67 4.36 -0.92
N LYS A 61 -1.35 4.41 -1.10
CA LYS A 61 -0.64 3.53 -2.05
C LYS A 61 -0.75 2.06 -1.65
N ILE A 62 -0.58 1.72 -0.38
CA ILE A 62 -0.76 0.35 0.13
C ILE A 62 -2.19 -0.12 -0.15
N GLY A 63 -3.21 0.72 0.05
CA GLY A 63 -4.60 0.38 -0.21
C GLY A 63 -4.91 0.08 -1.68
N LYS A 64 -4.16 0.66 -2.62
CA LYS A 64 -4.32 0.45 -4.07
C LYS A 64 -3.63 -0.82 -4.60
N ASN A 65 -2.81 -1.49 -3.79
CA ASN A 65 -2.02 -2.64 -4.20
C ASN A 65 -2.27 -3.84 -3.28
N ASP A 66 -2.96 -4.84 -3.81
CA ASP A 66 -3.35 -6.05 -3.08
C ASP A 66 -2.16 -6.86 -2.60
N ILE A 67 -1.09 -6.96 -3.40
CA ILE A 67 0.13 -7.70 -3.05
C ILE A 67 0.86 -7.03 -1.89
N VAL A 68 1.07 -5.71 -1.96
CA VAL A 68 1.76 -4.96 -0.89
C VAL A 68 0.97 -5.04 0.41
N SER A 69 -0.33 -4.78 0.35
CA SER A 69 -1.21 -4.84 1.52
C SER A 69 -1.22 -6.22 2.20
N ALA A 70 -1.33 -7.30 1.40
CA ALA A 70 -1.31 -8.66 1.93
C ALA A 70 0.05 -9.03 2.57
N ASN A 71 1.16 -8.61 1.97
CA ASN A 71 2.50 -8.90 2.49
C ASN A 71 2.80 -8.15 3.80
N LEU A 72 2.42 -6.87 3.90
CA LEU A 72 2.61 -6.10 5.14
C LEU A 72 1.80 -6.71 6.29
N LYS A 73 0.54 -7.09 6.02
CA LYS A 73 -0.30 -7.83 6.98
C LYS A 73 0.36 -9.14 7.40
N PHE A 74 0.84 -9.94 6.45
CA PHE A 74 1.50 -11.21 6.72
C PHE A 74 2.73 -11.03 7.62
N ASN A 75 3.61 -10.08 7.30
CA ASN A 75 4.81 -9.82 8.08
C ASN A 75 4.49 -9.40 9.52
N ARG A 76 3.49 -8.54 9.70
CA ARG A 76 3.00 -8.15 11.04
C ARG A 76 2.48 -9.37 11.81
N ASP A 77 1.63 -10.19 11.19
CA ASP A 77 0.99 -11.31 11.87
C ASP A 77 1.99 -12.41 12.22
N VAL A 78 2.98 -12.68 11.35
CA VAL A 78 4.09 -13.60 11.64
C VAL A 78 4.96 -13.10 12.79
N CYS A 79 5.27 -11.79 12.81
CA CYS A 79 6.03 -11.19 13.89
C CYS A 79 5.26 -11.22 15.23
N PHE A 80 3.96 -10.98 15.19
CA PHE A 80 3.10 -11.07 16.37
C PHE A 80 2.95 -12.51 16.88
N GLY A 81 2.84 -13.48 15.96
CA GLY A 81 2.69 -14.90 16.30
C GLY A 81 1.46 -15.15 17.17
N LEU A 82 1.66 -15.70 18.36
CA LEU A 82 0.61 -15.92 19.37
C LEU A 82 0.47 -14.75 20.37
N GLY A 83 1.22 -13.67 20.17
CA GLY A 83 1.27 -12.52 21.05
C GLY A 83 2.18 -12.70 22.27
N PRO A 84 2.44 -11.60 23.00
CA PRO A 84 3.23 -11.62 24.22
C PRO A 84 2.48 -12.37 25.34
N LYS A 85 3.22 -13.13 26.15
CA LYS A 85 2.71 -13.75 27.38
C LYS A 85 3.53 -13.30 28.58
N LEU A 86 2.86 -12.95 29.66
CA LEU A 86 3.52 -12.65 30.93
C LEU A 86 3.95 -13.95 31.62
N VAL A 87 5.25 -14.12 31.79
CA VAL A 87 5.85 -15.30 32.44
C VAL A 87 6.93 -14.88 33.43
N ARG A 88 7.14 -15.71 34.45
CA ARG A 88 8.22 -15.56 35.44
C ARG A 88 9.06 -16.83 35.45
N ALA A 89 10.38 -16.65 35.51
CA ALA A 89 11.30 -17.77 35.68
C ALA A 89 11.10 -18.39 37.08
N THR A 90 10.80 -19.69 37.14
CA THR A 90 10.60 -20.42 38.40
C THR A 90 11.79 -21.29 38.78
N ASP A 91 12.54 -21.77 37.79
CA ASP A 91 13.75 -22.54 38.00
C ASP A 91 14.91 -22.00 37.16
N ARG A 92 16.11 -22.03 37.76
CA ARG A 92 17.36 -21.66 37.10
C ARG A 92 18.42 -22.72 37.39
N ASP A 93 19.22 -23.03 36.37
CA ASP A 93 20.37 -23.92 36.55
C ASP A 93 21.48 -23.28 37.41
N SER A 94 22.50 -24.07 37.74
CA SER A 94 23.67 -23.59 38.50
C SER A 94 24.49 -22.51 37.79
N ARG A 95 24.22 -22.24 36.51
CA ARG A 95 24.81 -21.17 35.70
C ARG A 95 23.87 -19.96 35.54
N GLY A 96 22.69 -20.00 36.15
CA GLY A 96 21.68 -18.94 36.11
C GLY A 96 20.74 -18.97 34.90
N ASN A 97 20.86 -19.96 34.01
CA ASN A 97 19.98 -20.10 32.84
C ASN A 97 18.59 -20.54 33.28
N ILE A 98 17.57 -19.94 32.68
CA ILE A 98 16.17 -20.23 32.99
C ILE A 98 15.82 -21.60 32.40
N ARG A 99 15.36 -22.51 33.26
CA ARG A 99 14.91 -23.86 32.86
C ARG A 99 13.41 -23.93 32.69
N GLU A 100 12.70 -23.27 33.59
CA GLU A 100 11.24 -23.31 33.63
C GLU A 100 10.65 -21.91 33.75
N TRP A 101 9.50 -21.77 33.10
CA TRP A 101 8.67 -20.59 33.11
C TRP A 101 7.32 -20.96 33.68
N ALA A 102 6.81 -20.15 34.59
CA ALA A 102 5.41 -20.19 34.98
C ALA A 102 4.69 -18.95 34.49
N THR A 103 3.41 -19.13 34.13
CA THR A 103 2.50 -18.01 33.91
C THR A 103 2.38 -17.19 35.19
N VAL A 104 2.31 -15.87 35.04
CA VAL A 104 1.98 -14.97 36.15
C VAL A 104 0.49 -14.69 36.08
N GLU A 105 -0.24 -15.03 37.13
CA GLU A 105 -1.72 -14.91 37.18
C GLU A 105 -2.19 -13.83 38.16
N ASP A 106 -1.28 -13.27 38.96
CA ASP A 106 -1.56 -12.26 39.96
C ASP A 106 -0.37 -11.31 40.21
N GLY A 107 -0.60 -10.27 41.01
CA GLY A 107 0.40 -9.30 41.39
C GLY A 107 0.53 -8.10 40.45
N PRO A 108 1.45 -7.17 40.76
CA PRO A 108 1.53 -5.87 40.08
C PRO A 108 1.90 -5.99 38.59
N GLU A 109 2.67 -7.00 38.19
CA GLU A 109 3.01 -7.22 36.78
C GLU A 109 1.79 -7.71 35.98
N PHE A 110 0.99 -8.61 36.56
CA PHE A 110 -0.26 -9.08 35.96
C PHE A 110 -1.26 -7.92 35.81
N GLU A 111 -1.48 -7.14 36.88
CA GLU A 111 -2.34 -5.96 36.83
C GLU A 111 -1.89 -4.92 35.79
N PHE A 112 -0.57 -4.74 35.64
CA PHE A 112 -0.01 -3.86 34.60
C PHE A 112 -0.29 -4.40 33.20
N PHE A 113 -0.11 -5.71 33.01
CA PHE A 113 -0.32 -6.37 31.73
C PHE A 113 -1.79 -6.29 31.28
N GLU A 114 -2.72 -6.58 32.19
CA GLU A 114 -4.16 -6.48 31.93
C GLU A 114 -4.61 -5.04 31.67
N ARG A 115 -4.15 -4.08 32.49
CA ARG A 115 -4.54 -2.66 32.36
C ARG A 115 -4.17 -2.06 31.02
N ASN A 116 -3.04 -2.49 30.45
CA ASN A 116 -2.48 -1.92 29.24
C ASN A 116 -2.84 -2.67 27.97
N ASP A 117 -3.54 -3.82 28.09
CA ASP A 117 -3.79 -4.73 26.97
C ASP A 117 -2.51 -4.92 26.15
N ILE A 118 -1.47 -5.47 26.80
CA ILE A 118 -0.15 -5.63 26.20
C ILE A 118 -0.20 -6.36 24.84
N PRO A 119 -1.05 -7.39 24.62
CA PRO A 119 -1.22 -7.98 23.30
C PRO A 119 -1.66 -6.96 22.24
N LEU A 120 -2.69 -6.15 22.50
CA LEU A 120 -3.12 -5.11 21.55
C LEU A 120 -2.03 -4.05 21.36
N TYR A 121 -1.43 -3.58 22.44
CA TYR A 121 -0.35 -2.59 22.38
C TYR A 121 0.82 -3.07 21.52
N VAL A 122 1.29 -4.31 21.70
CA VAL A 122 2.37 -4.88 20.89
C VAL A 122 1.96 -4.98 19.42
N LEU A 123 0.73 -5.43 19.13
CA LEU A 123 0.23 -5.49 17.76
C LEU A 123 0.22 -4.11 17.08
N GLN A 124 -0.16 -3.06 17.81
CA GLN A 124 -0.11 -1.68 17.33
C GLN A 124 1.32 -1.22 17.05
N GLN A 125 2.26 -1.44 17.98
CA GLN A 125 3.68 -1.10 17.77
C GLN A 125 4.28 -1.84 16.57
N LEU A 126 3.98 -3.14 16.43
CA LEU A 126 4.43 -3.94 15.30
C LEU A 126 3.84 -3.46 13.97
N THR A 127 2.60 -3.00 13.96
CA THR A 127 1.97 -2.44 12.76
C THR A 127 2.77 -1.23 12.27
N ASP A 128 3.02 -0.26 13.14
CA ASP A 128 3.82 0.92 12.81
C ASP A 128 5.25 0.57 12.42
N MET A 129 5.87 -0.37 13.12
CA MET A 129 7.22 -0.84 12.78
C MET A 129 7.28 -1.51 11.41
N ILE A 130 6.29 -2.30 11.00
CA ILE A 130 6.29 -2.96 9.69
C ILE A 130 5.98 -1.96 8.57
N TYR A 131 5.08 -1.02 8.81
CA TYR A 131 4.63 -0.06 7.79
C TYR A 131 5.62 1.09 7.61
N PHE A 132 6.20 1.59 8.71
CA PHE A 132 6.94 2.86 8.73
C PHE A 132 8.32 2.78 9.36
N TYR A 133 8.72 1.68 10.01
CA TYR A 133 10.00 1.57 10.74
C TYR A 133 10.13 2.56 11.92
N ASN A 134 9.04 3.24 12.30
CA ASN A 134 8.99 4.20 13.38
C ASN A 134 7.71 3.94 14.19
N ALA A 135 7.85 3.80 15.51
CA ALA A 135 6.71 3.66 16.42
C ALA A 135 6.89 4.60 17.62
N PHE A 136 5.77 5.05 18.20
CA PHE A 136 5.76 6.12 19.20
C PHE A 136 5.07 5.66 20.49
N PRO A 137 5.70 4.78 21.27
CA PRO A 137 5.19 4.35 22.57
C PRO A 137 5.22 5.49 23.59
N GLU A 138 4.04 5.88 24.09
CA GLU A 138 3.85 6.86 25.16
C GLU A 138 3.82 6.17 26.52
N ILE A 139 4.61 6.66 27.46
CA ILE A 139 4.73 6.19 28.84
C ILE A 139 4.13 7.25 29.77
N SER A 140 3.25 6.82 30.68
CA SER A 140 2.66 7.67 31.71
C SER A 140 2.82 7.04 33.10
N PHE A 141 3.04 7.90 34.10
CA PHE A 141 3.28 7.48 35.49
C PHE A 141 2.04 7.60 36.36
N ASN A 142 1.97 6.76 37.39
CA ASN A 142 0.92 6.81 38.39
C ASN A 142 0.95 8.12 39.18
N ARG A 143 -0.20 8.69 39.53
CA ARG A 143 -0.28 9.93 40.34
C ARG A 143 0.30 9.82 41.75
N THR A 144 0.21 8.67 42.41
CA THR A 144 0.66 8.47 43.79
C THR A 144 2.02 7.76 43.88
N LYS A 145 2.29 6.79 43.00
CA LYS A 145 3.57 6.04 42.96
C LYS A 145 4.51 6.57 41.88
N ASN A 146 5.83 6.39 42.04
CA ASN A 146 6.81 6.67 40.98
C ASN A 146 7.00 5.43 40.07
N GLN A 147 5.88 4.88 39.60
CA GLN A 147 5.85 3.68 38.76
C GLN A 147 5.14 4.00 37.45
N VAL A 148 5.55 3.32 36.38
CA VAL A 148 4.84 3.37 35.10
C VAL A 148 3.46 2.77 35.30
N GLU A 149 2.43 3.52 34.94
CA GLU A 149 1.03 3.11 35.09
C GLU A 149 0.44 2.67 33.76
N THR A 150 0.67 3.46 32.71
CA THR A 150 0.15 3.14 31.39
C THR A 150 1.20 3.32 30.31
N ILE A 151 1.11 2.43 29.31
CA ILE A 151 1.77 2.55 28.02
C ILE A 151 0.70 2.65 26.94
N LYS A 152 0.90 3.56 25.99
CA LYS A 152 -0.06 3.81 24.92
C LYS A 152 0.65 3.89 23.59
N HIS A 153 -0.02 3.41 22.57
CA HIS A 153 0.43 3.61 21.20
C HIS A 153 -0.01 5.00 20.72
N ARG A 154 0.96 5.81 20.26
CA ARG A 154 0.70 6.95 19.38
C ARG A 154 1.01 6.49 17.97
N GLU A 155 -0.01 6.45 17.13
CA GLU A 155 0.13 5.98 15.75
C GLU A 155 1.09 6.88 14.96
N ALA A 156 1.91 6.25 14.13
CA ALA A 156 2.98 6.91 13.38
C ALA A 156 2.46 7.98 12.43
N VAL A 157 1.35 7.74 11.75
CA VAL A 157 0.72 8.68 10.80
C VAL A 157 0.47 10.04 11.45
N PHE A 158 0.06 10.03 12.72
CA PHE A 158 -0.28 11.22 13.51
C PHE A 158 0.91 11.79 14.29
N SER A 159 2.08 11.17 14.22
CA SER A 159 3.25 11.50 15.05
C SER A 159 4.33 12.24 14.28
N ARG A 160 4.87 13.32 14.85
CA ARG A 160 6.04 14.01 14.31
C ARG A 160 7.09 14.33 15.38
N TRP A 161 8.34 14.42 14.96
CA TRP A 161 9.46 14.79 15.82
C TRP A 161 9.66 16.30 15.85
N SER A 162 10.22 16.81 16.94
CA SER A 162 10.77 18.16 16.96
C SER A 162 12.09 18.22 16.21
N ILE A 163 12.42 19.40 15.67
CA ILE A 163 13.77 19.68 15.17
C ILE A 163 14.81 19.40 16.26
N MET A 164 15.91 18.77 15.87
CA MET A 164 17.05 18.52 16.75
C MET A 164 17.53 19.83 17.36
N ASN A 165 17.85 19.77 18.65
CA ASN A 165 18.49 20.89 19.33
C ASN A 165 19.98 21.03 18.91
N SER A 166 20.66 22.05 19.43
CA SER A 166 22.09 22.28 19.14
C SER A 166 23.05 21.17 19.61
N ARG A 167 22.55 20.19 20.38
CA ARG A 167 23.28 19.00 20.84
C ARG A 167 22.92 17.74 20.02
N GLY A 168 22.11 17.87 18.97
CA GLY A 168 21.68 16.75 18.14
C GLY A 168 20.57 15.89 18.75
N GLN A 169 19.91 16.34 19.82
CA GLN A 169 18.84 15.57 20.47
C GLN A 169 17.45 16.02 20.00
N ILE A 170 16.58 15.05 19.72
CA ILE A 170 15.15 15.26 19.50
C ILE A 170 14.47 15.26 20.86
N ASN A 171 14.00 16.43 21.30
CA ASN A 171 13.50 16.61 22.67
C ASN A 171 11.99 16.40 22.81
N PHE A 172 11.24 16.58 21.72
CA PHE A 172 9.78 16.56 21.75
C PHE A 172 9.19 15.75 20.60
N HIS A 173 8.07 15.14 20.92
CA HIS A 173 7.14 14.48 20.01
C HIS A 173 5.88 15.32 19.95
N TYR A 174 5.32 15.41 18.75
CA TYR A 174 4.09 16.11 18.46
C TYR A 174 3.09 15.12 17.90
N TYR A 175 1.87 15.13 18.44
CA TYR A 175 0.78 14.29 17.99
C TYR A 175 -0.39 15.15 17.53
N CYS A 176 -0.86 14.93 16.32
CA CYS A 176 -2.01 15.63 15.73
C CYS A 176 -2.84 14.67 14.89
N GLY A 177 -4.17 14.71 15.02
CA GLY A 177 -5.08 13.84 14.27
C GLY A 177 -5.17 14.17 12.78
N ASP A 178 -4.82 15.40 12.40
CA ASP A 178 -4.76 15.84 11.02
C ASP A 178 -3.62 16.84 10.86
N TRP A 179 -2.62 16.49 10.06
CA TRP A 179 -1.45 17.34 9.83
C TRP A 179 -1.65 18.38 8.73
N ASP A 180 -2.63 18.18 7.84
CA ASP A 180 -2.91 19.09 6.72
C ASP A 180 -3.61 20.36 7.23
N GLU A 181 -4.58 20.18 8.14
CA GLU A 181 -5.33 21.27 8.78
C GLU A 181 -4.83 21.63 10.19
N ALA A 182 -3.65 21.14 10.59
CA ALA A 182 -3.15 21.27 11.96
C ALA A 182 -3.03 22.74 12.41
N THR A 183 -3.55 23.03 13.60
CA THR A 183 -3.20 24.25 14.33
C THR A 183 -2.44 23.93 15.62
N LYS A 184 -1.78 24.93 16.19
CA LYS A 184 -1.05 24.78 17.47
C LYS A 184 -1.92 24.19 18.60
N LYS A 185 -3.23 24.42 18.57
CA LYS A 185 -4.16 23.95 19.63
C LYS A 185 -4.42 22.44 19.54
N ASP A 186 -4.30 21.87 18.34
CA ASP A 186 -4.59 20.47 18.06
C ASP A 186 -3.37 19.57 18.34
N ILE A 187 -2.20 20.18 18.47
CA ILE A 187 -0.93 19.48 18.68
C ILE A 187 -0.70 19.20 20.16
N ILE A 188 -0.65 17.91 20.49
CA ILE A 188 -0.19 17.44 21.80
C ILE A 188 1.33 17.33 21.76
N CYS A 189 2.00 18.06 22.64
CA CYS A 189 3.46 17.98 22.81
C CYS A 189 3.81 17.05 23.97
N THR A 190 4.64 16.06 23.70
CA THR A 190 5.14 15.10 24.68
C THR A 190 6.67 15.08 24.65
N ARG A 191 7.31 14.88 25.80
CA ARG A 191 8.79 14.85 25.87
C ARG A 191 9.31 13.51 25.38
N VAL A 192 10.41 13.52 24.65
CA VAL A 192 11.10 12.32 24.17
C VAL A 192 12.18 11.93 25.17
N LEU A 193 12.31 10.62 25.41
CA LEU A 193 13.38 10.04 26.21
C LEU A 193 14.70 10.03 25.42
N ASP A 194 15.82 10.30 26.09
CA ASP A 194 17.13 10.03 25.51
C ASP A 194 17.29 8.52 25.22
N GLU A 195 17.60 8.17 23.98
CA GLU A 195 17.76 6.79 23.54
C GLU A 195 19.02 6.12 24.12
N TYR A 196 20.05 6.90 24.45
CA TYR A 196 21.30 6.39 25.00
C TYR A 196 21.35 6.40 26.53
N ASP A 197 20.48 7.18 27.18
CA ASP A 197 20.39 7.28 28.65
C ASP A 197 18.94 7.18 29.17
N THR A 198 18.17 6.25 28.59
CA THR A 198 16.73 6.12 28.83
C THR A 198 16.37 5.90 30.29
N LEU A 199 17.17 5.11 31.03
CA LEU A 199 16.87 4.80 32.43
C LEU A 199 16.97 6.02 33.34
N THR A 200 18.02 6.83 33.16
CA THR A 200 18.24 8.05 33.94
C THR A 200 17.14 9.06 33.66
N ASP A 201 16.79 9.25 32.38
CA ASP A 201 15.71 10.14 31.99
C ASP A 201 14.36 9.67 32.52
N LEU A 202 14.09 8.35 32.47
CA LEU A 202 12.85 7.78 33.00
C LEU A 202 12.72 8.02 34.51
N GLN A 203 13.79 7.83 35.29
CA GLN A 203 13.79 8.12 36.73
C GLN A 203 13.59 9.61 37.02
N LYS A 204 14.29 10.48 36.29
CA LYS A 204 14.18 11.94 36.42
C LYS A 204 12.77 12.42 36.15
N TYR A 205 12.16 11.98 35.05
CA TYR A 205 10.83 12.44 34.66
C TYR A 205 9.70 11.74 35.40
N ALA A 206 9.93 10.53 35.93
CA ALA A 206 9.01 9.87 36.87
C ALA A 206 8.73 10.72 38.10
N ALA A 207 9.75 11.43 38.63
CA ALA A 207 9.58 12.33 39.78
C ALA A 207 8.64 13.51 39.46
N THR A 208 8.68 14.00 38.22
CA THR A 208 7.81 15.09 37.74
C THR A 208 6.51 14.61 37.08
N LYS A 209 6.32 13.29 36.99
CA LYS A 209 5.15 12.63 36.39
C LYS A 209 4.83 13.10 34.98
N GLN A 210 5.85 13.42 34.19
CA GLN A 210 5.67 13.84 32.80
C GLN A 210 5.31 12.64 31.94
N ARG A 211 4.46 12.87 30.92
CA ARG A 211 4.27 11.89 29.84
C ARG A 211 5.49 11.89 28.96
N LEU A 212 5.93 10.71 28.55
CA LEU A 212 7.16 10.50 27.81
C LEU A 212 6.88 9.69 26.56
N ILE A 213 7.66 9.90 25.50
CA ILE A 213 7.69 9.07 24.31
C ILE A 213 9.05 8.40 24.24
N TYR A 214 9.06 7.08 24.06
CA TYR A 214 10.28 6.34 23.78
C TYR A 214 10.49 6.29 22.26
N PRO A 215 11.65 6.72 21.73
CA PRO A 215 11.91 6.70 20.29
C PRO A 215 12.19 5.27 19.83
N ALA A 216 11.14 4.55 19.42
CA ALA A 216 11.28 3.20 18.89
C ALA A 216 11.36 3.26 17.37
N TYR A 217 12.50 2.90 16.78
CA TYR A 217 12.67 2.87 15.33
C TYR A 217 13.61 1.74 14.89
N MET A 218 13.53 1.37 13.62
CA MET A 218 14.51 0.51 12.96
C MET A 218 15.53 1.41 12.24
N PRO A 219 16.83 1.38 12.58
CA PRO A 219 17.80 2.32 12.02
C PRO A 219 17.88 2.25 10.48
N SER A 220 17.84 3.40 9.82
CA SER A 220 18.03 3.51 8.37
C SER A 220 19.13 4.52 8.02
N PRO A 221 20.06 4.22 7.10
CA PRO A 221 21.19 5.10 6.81
C PRO A 221 20.77 6.48 6.29
N GLY A 222 21.42 7.53 6.78
CA GLY A 222 21.27 8.89 6.26
C GLY A 222 19.93 9.56 6.58
N ARG A 223 19.16 9.03 7.53
CA ARG A 223 17.87 9.61 7.95
C ARG A 223 17.88 9.98 9.43
N PRO A 224 17.98 11.28 9.74
CA PRO A 224 18.12 11.75 11.12
C PRO A 224 16.81 11.76 11.92
N TYR A 225 15.65 11.85 11.26
CA TYR A 225 14.35 11.98 11.94
C TYR A 225 13.46 10.75 11.79
N TYR A 226 13.26 10.27 10.56
CA TYR A 226 12.34 9.17 10.28
C TYR A 226 13.05 8.05 9.55
N SER A 227 12.94 6.85 10.09
CA SER A 227 13.42 5.66 9.41
C SER A 227 12.64 5.36 8.14
N ARG A 228 13.31 4.71 7.18
CA ARG A 228 12.71 4.24 5.94
C ARG A 228 12.79 2.71 5.83
N PRO A 229 11.65 2.02 5.73
CA PRO A 229 11.60 0.59 5.40
C PRO A 229 12.19 0.28 4.01
N GLU A 230 12.90 -0.84 3.89
CA GLU A 230 13.52 -1.27 2.62
C GLU A 230 12.49 -1.59 1.55
N TRP A 231 11.27 -2.01 1.94
CA TRP A 231 10.20 -2.30 1.00
C TRP A 231 9.75 -1.07 0.21
N TYR A 232 10.05 0.16 0.68
CA TYR A 232 9.77 1.40 -0.06
C TYR A 232 10.57 1.49 -1.37
N SER A 233 11.58 0.62 -1.57
CA SER A 233 12.30 0.49 -2.84
C SER A 233 11.38 0.12 -4.02
N ILE A 234 10.21 -0.49 -3.76
CA ILE A 234 9.21 -0.79 -4.79
C ILE A 234 8.65 0.45 -5.49
N PHE A 235 8.61 1.59 -4.79
CA PHE A 235 8.20 2.87 -5.35
C PHE A 235 9.32 3.49 -6.18
N ASN A 236 10.54 3.50 -5.65
CA ASN A 236 11.71 4.04 -6.35
C ASN A 236 12.05 3.25 -7.63
N SER A 237 11.78 1.94 -7.66
CA SER A 237 12.03 1.10 -8.83
C SER A 237 10.95 1.21 -9.91
N GLY A 238 9.82 1.89 -9.62
CA GLY A 238 8.65 1.96 -10.50
C GLY A 238 7.82 0.67 -10.57
N TRP A 239 8.21 -0.38 -9.83
CA TRP A 239 7.51 -1.66 -9.87
C TRP A 239 6.10 -1.58 -9.26
N TYR A 240 5.93 -0.71 -8.27
CA TYR A 240 4.63 -0.44 -7.68
C TYR A 240 3.63 0.02 -8.75
N ASP A 241 3.98 1.05 -9.54
CA ASP A 241 3.11 1.60 -10.58
C ASP A 241 2.79 0.55 -11.64
N HIS A 242 3.80 -0.20 -12.09
CA HIS A 242 3.61 -1.30 -13.04
C HIS A 242 2.62 -2.36 -12.51
N SER A 243 2.76 -2.76 -11.25
CA SER A 243 1.87 -3.76 -10.65
C SER A 243 0.42 -3.28 -10.53
N CYS A 244 0.20 -1.99 -10.23
CA CYS A 244 -1.13 -1.39 -10.21
C CYS A 244 -1.74 -1.20 -11.62
N MET A 245 -0.90 -1.00 -12.64
CA MET A 245 -1.34 -0.81 -14.03
C MET A 245 -1.85 -2.10 -14.67
N VAL A 246 -1.24 -3.26 -14.38
CA VAL A 246 -1.63 -4.53 -15.03
C VAL A 246 -3.12 -4.86 -14.88
N PRO A 247 -3.73 -4.79 -13.67
CA PRO A 247 -5.17 -4.97 -13.51
C PRO A 247 -6.01 -3.92 -14.25
N GLN A 248 -5.57 -2.66 -14.26
CA GLN A 248 -6.29 -1.58 -14.94
C GLN A 248 -6.30 -1.77 -16.45
N LEU A 249 -5.14 -2.13 -17.03
CA LEU A 249 -5.02 -2.47 -18.45
C LEU A 249 -5.92 -3.66 -18.81
N LYS A 250 -5.87 -4.74 -18.03
CA LYS A 250 -6.76 -5.90 -18.25
C LYS A 250 -8.23 -5.50 -18.18
N LYS A 251 -8.61 -4.68 -17.21
CA LYS A 251 -9.98 -4.16 -17.08
C LYS A 251 -10.39 -3.30 -18.28
N ALA A 252 -9.50 -2.44 -18.77
CA ALA A 252 -9.74 -1.60 -19.94
C ALA A 252 -9.90 -2.45 -21.21
N ILE A 253 -9.02 -3.43 -21.42
CA ILE A 253 -9.13 -4.40 -22.53
C ILE A 253 -10.47 -5.14 -22.46
N LEU A 254 -10.87 -5.64 -21.29
CA LEU A 254 -12.15 -6.35 -21.14
C LEU A 254 -13.38 -5.46 -21.37
N LYS A 255 -13.30 -4.17 -21.02
CA LYS A 255 -14.38 -3.20 -21.25
C LYS A 255 -14.48 -2.75 -22.70
N ASN A 256 -13.33 -2.53 -23.34
CA ASN A 256 -13.21 -1.88 -24.64
C ASN A 256 -12.98 -2.87 -25.79
N GLN A 257 -12.71 -4.15 -25.52
CA GLN A 257 -12.70 -5.16 -26.57
C GLN A 257 -14.08 -5.22 -27.21
N LEU A 258 -14.19 -4.60 -28.39
CA LEU A 258 -15.02 -5.12 -29.46
C LEU A 258 -14.60 -6.57 -29.63
N GLY A 259 -15.40 -7.49 -29.10
CA GLY A 259 -15.16 -8.93 -29.15
C GLY A 259 -15.29 -9.51 -30.55
N VAL A 260 -14.64 -8.91 -31.55
CA VAL A 260 -14.56 -9.42 -32.91
C VAL A 260 -13.60 -10.62 -32.89
N LYS A 261 -14.16 -11.78 -32.52
CA LYS A 261 -13.42 -13.04 -32.51
C LYS A 261 -13.13 -13.54 -33.93
N TYR A 262 -13.99 -13.18 -34.88
CA TYR A 262 -13.90 -13.63 -36.27
C TYR A 262 -14.23 -12.49 -37.23
N ILE A 263 -13.45 -12.38 -38.30
CA ILE A 263 -13.79 -11.59 -39.49
C ILE A 263 -14.06 -12.59 -40.61
N ILE A 264 -15.31 -12.66 -41.08
CA ILE A 264 -15.72 -13.61 -42.12
C ILE A 264 -15.73 -12.88 -43.46
N TYR A 265 -14.84 -13.29 -44.36
CA TYR A 265 -14.83 -12.81 -45.73
C TYR A 265 -15.62 -13.78 -46.61
N ILE A 266 -16.71 -13.31 -47.21
CA ILE A 266 -17.55 -14.09 -48.11
C ILE A 266 -17.51 -13.43 -49.48
N SER A 267 -17.24 -14.22 -50.52
CA SER A 267 -17.27 -13.74 -51.90
C SER A 267 -18.69 -13.33 -52.29
N PRO A 268 -18.91 -12.20 -52.97
CA PRO A 268 -20.25 -11.82 -53.45
C PRO A 268 -20.93 -12.93 -54.29
N LYS A 269 -20.14 -13.68 -55.07
CA LYS A 269 -20.62 -14.81 -55.89
C LYS A 269 -21.35 -15.88 -55.06
N TYR A 270 -20.95 -16.10 -53.80
CA TYR A 270 -21.60 -17.06 -52.92
C TYR A 270 -23.09 -16.71 -52.70
N PHE A 271 -23.38 -15.43 -52.47
CA PHE A 271 -24.76 -14.96 -52.30
C PHE A 271 -25.54 -15.00 -53.62
N GLU A 272 -24.88 -14.71 -54.75
CA GLU A 272 -25.50 -14.85 -56.07
C GLU A 272 -25.91 -16.29 -56.38
N ASP A 273 -25.03 -17.25 -56.10
CA ASP A 273 -25.27 -18.67 -56.34
C ASP A 273 -26.39 -19.23 -55.44
N ILE A 274 -26.45 -18.80 -54.18
CA ILE A 274 -27.52 -19.18 -53.26
C ILE A 274 -28.86 -18.62 -53.72
N CYS A 275 -28.92 -17.34 -54.08
CA CYS A 275 -30.15 -16.71 -54.55
C CYS A 275 -30.65 -17.37 -55.84
N LYS A 276 -29.75 -17.68 -56.79
CA LYS A 276 -30.08 -18.41 -58.03
C LYS A 276 -30.60 -19.81 -57.75
N LYS A 277 -29.96 -20.57 -56.84
CA LYS A 277 -30.40 -21.94 -56.47
C LYS A 277 -31.76 -21.96 -55.78
N GLU A 278 -32.07 -20.94 -54.97
CA GLU A 278 -33.34 -20.81 -54.27
C GLU A 278 -34.44 -20.15 -55.14
N GLY A 279 -34.15 -19.81 -56.39
CA GLY A 279 -35.12 -19.20 -57.32
C GLY A 279 -35.49 -17.75 -56.96
N ILE A 280 -34.63 -17.07 -56.20
CA ILE A 280 -34.82 -15.66 -55.82
C ILE A 280 -34.37 -14.78 -56.98
N ASP A 281 -35.28 -13.92 -57.46
CA ASP A 281 -34.95 -12.91 -58.47
C ASP A 281 -33.97 -11.90 -57.90
N MET A 282 -32.81 -11.75 -58.56
CA MET A 282 -31.75 -10.82 -58.19
C MET A 282 -32.17 -9.35 -58.34
N HIS A 283 -33.25 -9.07 -59.07
CA HIS A 283 -33.84 -7.73 -59.18
C HIS A 283 -34.76 -7.36 -58.00
N ASP A 284 -35.23 -8.35 -57.23
CA ASP A 284 -35.99 -8.12 -56.00
C ASP A 284 -35.04 -7.86 -54.82
N ARG A 285 -34.61 -6.60 -54.69
CA ARG A 285 -33.63 -6.17 -53.67
C ARG A 285 -34.04 -6.55 -52.24
N LYS A 286 -35.34 -6.62 -51.94
CA LYS A 286 -35.82 -6.91 -50.59
C LYS A 286 -35.59 -8.38 -50.22
N LYS A 287 -35.95 -9.29 -51.12
CA LYS A 287 -35.75 -10.74 -50.89
C LYS A 287 -34.28 -11.13 -50.84
N VAL A 288 -33.44 -10.50 -51.66
CA VAL A 288 -31.99 -10.73 -51.63
C VAL A 288 -31.40 -10.28 -50.28
N GLN A 289 -31.79 -9.10 -49.78
CA GLN A 289 -31.32 -8.59 -48.50
C GLN A 289 -31.77 -9.47 -47.32
N ASP A 290 -33.05 -9.87 -47.30
CA ASP A 290 -33.59 -10.77 -46.27
C ASP A 290 -32.85 -12.12 -46.24
N ARG A 291 -32.46 -12.65 -47.41
CA ARG A 291 -31.69 -13.89 -47.51
C ARG A 291 -30.25 -13.74 -47.02
N ILE A 292 -29.60 -12.63 -47.35
CA ILE A 292 -28.25 -12.30 -46.86
C ILE A 292 -28.26 -12.18 -45.34
N ASP A 293 -29.24 -11.50 -44.76
CA ASP A 293 -29.32 -11.30 -43.32
C ASP A 293 -29.67 -12.60 -42.58
N LYS A 294 -30.47 -13.49 -43.19
CA LYS A 294 -30.67 -14.86 -42.71
C LYS A 294 -29.36 -15.66 -42.67
N GLU A 295 -28.52 -15.55 -43.69
CA GLU A 295 -27.23 -16.25 -43.74
C GLU A 295 -26.23 -15.66 -42.73
N LYS A 296 -26.16 -14.33 -42.60
CA LYS A 296 -25.36 -13.66 -41.57
C LYS A 296 -25.76 -14.13 -40.16
N LYS A 297 -27.07 -14.27 -39.92
CA LYS A 297 -27.58 -14.81 -38.65
C LYS A 297 -27.19 -16.27 -38.45
N ALA A 298 -27.27 -17.10 -39.48
CA ALA A 298 -26.81 -18.50 -39.42
C ALA A 298 -25.31 -18.61 -39.09
N PHE A 299 -24.46 -17.77 -39.70
CA PHE A 299 -23.04 -17.70 -39.37
C PHE A 299 -22.80 -17.21 -37.93
N SER A 300 -23.53 -16.19 -37.49
CA SER A 300 -23.46 -15.70 -36.11
C SER A 300 -23.86 -16.79 -35.12
N ASP A 301 -24.97 -17.49 -35.34
CA ASP A 301 -25.46 -18.56 -34.46
C ASP A 301 -24.54 -19.79 -34.48
N PHE A 302 -23.90 -20.09 -35.61
CA PHE A 302 -22.91 -21.18 -35.72
C PHE A 302 -21.61 -20.89 -34.95
N LEU A 303 -21.19 -19.62 -34.89
CA LEU A 303 -19.92 -19.19 -34.28
C LEU A 303 -20.07 -18.64 -32.86
N SER A 304 -21.29 -18.35 -32.43
CA SER A 304 -21.62 -17.89 -31.09
C SER A 304 -22.19 -19.02 -30.23
N GLY A 305 -21.95 -18.95 -28.92
CA GLY A 305 -22.40 -19.93 -27.94
C GLY A 305 -21.29 -20.85 -27.42
N GLU A 306 -21.44 -21.27 -26.16
CA GLU A 306 -20.46 -22.07 -25.41
C GLU A 306 -20.19 -23.44 -26.07
N ARG A 307 -21.23 -24.08 -26.62
CA ARG A 307 -21.14 -25.37 -27.34
C ARG A 307 -20.52 -25.27 -28.74
N ASN A 308 -20.38 -24.06 -29.27
CA ASN A 308 -19.83 -23.78 -30.59
C ASN A 308 -18.39 -23.23 -30.52
N ALA A 309 -17.84 -23.07 -29.31
CA ALA A 309 -16.44 -22.71 -29.12
C ALA A 309 -15.52 -23.75 -29.79
N ASN A 310 -14.50 -23.29 -30.51
CA ASN A 310 -13.50 -24.08 -31.25
C ASN A 310 -13.95 -24.77 -32.55
N LYS A 311 -15.13 -24.46 -33.10
CA LYS A 311 -15.48 -24.88 -34.46
C LYS A 311 -14.58 -24.18 -35.48
N THR A 312 -13.94 -24.95 -36.35
CA THR A 312 -13.02 -24.43 -37.38
C THR A 312 -13.79 -24.10 -38.65
N ILE A 313 -13.54 -22.92 -39.24
CA ILE A 313 -14.03 -22.57 -40.58
C ILE A 313 -12.91 -22.87 -41.58
N MET A 314 -13.22 -23.66 -42.61
CA MET A 314 -12.35 -23.83 -43.77
C MET A 314 -12.77 -22.84 -44.86
N ALA A 315 -11.89 -21.90 -45.21
CA ALA A 315 -12.12 -20.95 -46.29
C ALA A 315 -11.29 -21.34 -47.52
N LEU A 316 -11.96 -21.54 -48.65
CA LEU A 316 -11.32 -21.61 -49.96
C LEU A 316 -11.21 -20.17 -50.50
N LYS A 317 -9.98 -19.65 -50.57
CA LYS A 317 -9.67 -18.37 -51.19
C LYS A 317 -9.14 -18.63 -52.59
N GLU A 318 -9.89 -18.22 -53.62
CA GLU A 318 -9.29 -18.06 -54.95
C GLU A 318 -8.30 -16.89 -54.86
N LEU A 319 -7.00 -17.20 -54.92
CA LEU A 319 -5.98 -16.19 -55.19
C LEU A 319 -6.18 -15.78 -56.64
N MET A 320 -6.73 -14.58 -56.85
CA MET A 320 -6.58 -13.93 -58.15
C MET A 320 -5.07 -13.72 -58.40
N PRO A 321 -4.56 -14.08 -59.58
CA PRO A 321 -3.16 -13.86 -59.92
C PRO A 321 -2.76 -12.38 -59.90
#